data_AF-A0A9E4G4A2-F1
#
_entry.id   AF-A0A9E4G4A2-F1
#
_cell.length_a   1.000
_cell.length_b   1.000
_cell.length_c   1.000
_cell.angle_alpha   90.00
_cell.angle_beta   90.00
_cell.angle_gamma   90.00
#
_symmetry.space_group_name_H-M   'P 1'
#
loop_
_entity.id
_entity.type
_entity.pdbx_description
1 polymer ?
#
loop_
_entity_poly.entity_id
_entity_poly.type
_entity_poly.pdbx_seq_one_letter_code
_entity_poly.pdbx_strand_id
1 'polypeptide(L)'
;GADNERLDTDDGRRITPGHAMESAAFVLHEASARGDDALIPPALSMIDYSLARGWDTEYGGLLYFVDAEGKPPTRLEWDMKLWWPHAEALYALLLAYRLSGDDKYARSFEQMHAWTFAHFPDPEYGGWYGYLRRDGSLSTPLKGGMWKGFFHTPRALWLCWRLLGEMLG
;
A
#
# COMPACT_ATOMS: atom_id res chain seq x y z
N GLY A 1 18.71 16.01 1.61
CA GLY A 1 20.14 16.14 1.28
C GLY A 1 20.96 15.49 2.36
N ALA A 2 22.29 15.55 2.28
CA ALA A 2 23.17 15.04 3.34
C ALA A 2 22.87 15.66 4.72
N ASP A 3 22.33 16.89 4.74
CA ASP A 3 22.02 17.65 5.95
C ASP A 3 20.51 17.67 6.29
N ASN A 4 19.77 16.64 5.90
CA ASN A 4 18.32 16.52 6.11
C ASN A 4 17.47 17.63 5.42
N GLU A 5 18.07 18.37 4.48
CA GLU A 5 17.37 19.38 3.70
C GLU A 5 16.44 18.76 2.65
N ARG A 6 15.36 19.46 2.33
CA ARG A 6 14.48 19.09 1.23
C ARG A 6 15.23 19.23 -0.09
N LEU A 7 15.27 18.15 -0.87
CA LEU A 7 15.82 18.18 -2.24
C LEU A 7 14.72 18.66 -3.19
N ASP A 8 14.91 19.83 -3.82
CA ASP A 8 14.00 20.30 -4.88
C ASP A 8 14.35 19.65 -6.23
N THR A 9 14.25 18.33 -6.28
CA THR A 9 14.41 17.50 -7.47
C THR A 9 13.18 16.60 -7.64
N ASP A 10 13.01 15.99 -8.80
CA ASP A 10 11.93 15.01 -9.01
C ASP A 10 12.08 13.82 -8.04
N ASP A 11 13.30 13.30 -7.84
CA ASP A 11 13.56 12.26 -6.84
C ASP A 11 13.27 12.72 -5.40
N GLY A 12 13.58 13.98 -5.07
CA GLY A 12 13.34 14.56 -3.74
C GLY A 12 11.87 14.80 -3.42
N ARG A 13 11.01 14.89 -4.44
CA ARG A 13 9.55 15.05 -4.31
C ARG A 13 8.79 13.75 -4.54
N ARG A 14 9.42 12.68 -5.01
CA ARG A 14 8.76 11.41 -5.29
C ARG A 14 8.25 10.75 -4.02
N ILE A 15 6.97 10.42 -4.03
CA ILE A 15 6.32 9.57 -3.03
C ILE A 15 5.97 8.25 -3.71
N THR A 16 6.23 7.15 -3.01
CA THR A 16 5.73 5.82 -3.37
C THR A 16 4.67 5.43 -2.33
N PRO A 17 3.37 5.65 -2.59
CA PRO A 17 2.32 5.46 -1.59
C PRO A 17 2.37 4.08 -0.93
N GLY A 18 2.53 3.02 -1.73
CA GLY A 18 2.67 1.65 -1.22
C GLY A 18 3.84 1.46 -0.26
N HIS A 19 4.99 2.07 -0.55
CA HIS A 19 6.18 1.93 0.30
C HIS A 19 6.03 2.70 1.62
N ALA A 20 5.41 3.88 1.57
CA ALA A 20 5.11 4.65 2.76
C ALA A 20 4.11 3.91 3.67
N MET A 21 3.08 3.25 3.10
CA MET A 21 2.15 2.41 3.85
C MET A 21 2.81 1.14 4.41
N GLU A 22 3.69 0.49 3.66
CA GLU A 22 4.52 -0.63 4.16
C GLU A 22 5.39 -0.20 5.34
N SER A 23 6.07 0.95 5.21
CA SER A 23 6.89 1.51 6.28
C SER A 23 6.04 1.85 7.52
N ALA A 24 4.86 2.41 7.33
CA ALA A 24 3.91 2.67 8.42
C ALA A 24 3.47 1.37 9.10
N ALA A 25 3.22 0.30 8.35
CA ALA A 25 2.90 -1.00 8.92
C ALA A 25 4.04 -1.55 9.79
N PHE A 26 5.30 -1.36 9.41
CA PHE A 26 6.43 -1.72 10.27
C PHE A 26 6.48 -0.91 11.56
N VAL A 27 6.23 0.40 11.49
CA VAL A 27 6.18 1.25 12.69
C VAL A 27 5.03 0.83 13.62
N LEU A 28 3.84 0.55 13.07
CA LEU A 28 2.69 0.04 13.83
C LEU A 28 2.95 -1.34 14.45
N HIS A 29 3.60 -2.23 13.71
CA HIS A 29 3.99 -3.54 14.24
C HIS A 29 4.97 -3.39 15.40
N GLU A 30 5.92 -2.47 15.30
CA GLU A 30 6.86 -2.18 16.39
C GLU A 30 6.18 -1.54 17.60
N ALA A 31 5.24 -0.62 17.37
CA ALA A 31 4.41 -0.03 18.42
C ALA A 31 3.71 -1.12 19.23
N SER A 32 3.05 -2.06 18.55
CA SER A 32 2.38 -3.19 19.18
C SER A 32 3.35 -4.14 19.89
N ALA A 33 4.52 -4.41 19.32
CA ALA A 33 5.49 -5.33 19.89
C ALA A 33 6.14 -4.78 21.18
N ARG A 34 6.36 -3.47 21.25
CA ARG A 34 6.94 -2.79 22.43
C ARG A 34 5.90 -2.31 23.44
N GLY A 35 4.62 -2.21 23.05
CA GLY A 35 3.62 -1.47 23.81
C GLY A 35 3.92 0.03 23.84
N ASP A 36 4.48 0.57 22.75
CA ASP A 36 4.85 1.99 22.63
C ASP A 36 3.85 2.74 21.74
N ASP A 37 2.75 3.16 22.34
CA ASP A 37 1.66 3.84 21.65
C ASP A 37 2.07 5.20 21.06
N ALA A 38 3.21 5.78 21.47
CA ALA A 38 3.71 7.03 20.90
C ALA A 38 4.10 6.89 19.42
N LEU A 39 4.36 5.67 18.95
CA LEU A 39 4.67 5.35 17.56
C LEU A 39 3.42 5.30 16.66
N ILE A 40 2.22 5.16 17.23
CA ILE A 40 0.99 4.99 16.46
C ILE A 40 0.63 6.27 15.67
N PRO A 41 0.51 7.47 16.28
CA PRO A 41 0.11 8.68 15.54
C PRO A 41 0.95 9.03 14.30
N PRO A 42 2.31 8.97 14.34
CA PRO A 42 3.09 9.26 13.14
C PRO A 42 2.88 8.20 12.04
N ALA A 43 2.76 6.93 12.39
CA ALA A 43 2.50 5.88 11.40
C ALA A 43 1.12 6.02 10.75
N LEU A 44 0.10 6.36 11.54
CA LEU A 44 -1.23 6.70 11.04
C LEU A 44 -1.19 7.90 10.07
N SER A 45 -0.39 8.92 10.40
CA SER A 45 -0.22 10.10 9.54
C SER A 45 0.44 9.75 8.19
N MET A 46 1.38 8.79 8.18
CA MET A 46 1.98 8.28 6.95
C MET A 46 0.94 7.58 6.05
N ILE A 47 0.06 6.78 6.65
CA ILE A 47 -1.04 6.10 5.94
C ILE A 47 -2.00 7.13 5.34
N ASP A 48 -2.47 8.08 6.15
CA ASP A 48 -3.41 9.12 5.71
C ASP A 48 -2.84 9.96 4.55
N TYR A 49 -1.58 10.38 4.68
CA TYR A 49 -0.90 11.16 3.64
C TYR A 49 -0.72 10.36 2.34
N SER A 50 -0.43 9.06 2.45
CA SER A 50 -0.25 8.15 1.33
C SER A 50 -1.55 7.91 0.59
N LEU A 51 -2.66 7.69 1.30
CA LEU A 51 -3.98 7.51 0.69
C LEU A 51 -4.47 8.79 0.01
N ALA A 52 -4.34 9.93 0.68
CA ALA A 52 -4.80 11.22 0.17
C ALA A 52 -4.16 11.62 -1.16
N ARG A 53 -2.92 11.17 -1.42
CA ARG A 53 -2.18 11.46 -2.66
C ARG A 53 -2.14 10.30 -3.63
N GLY A 54 -2.09 9.07 -3.11
CA GLY A 54 -1.85 7.88 -3.90
C GLY A 54 -3.10 7.23 -4.46
N TRP A 55 -4.27 7.43 -3.83
CA TRP A 55 -5.50 6.84 -4.34
C TRP A 55 -5.96 7.53 -5.62
N ASP A 56 -6.11 6.77 -6.70
CA ASP A 56 -6.63 7.25 -7.97
C ASP A 56 -8.16 7.40 -7.89
N THR A 57 -8.65 8.62 -7.88
CA THR A 57 -10.10 8.90 -7.78
C THR A 57 -10.86 8.62 -9.08
N GLU A 58 -10.16 8.44 -10.20
CA GLU A 58 -10.77 8.16 -11.51
C GLU A 58 -10.97 6.66 -11.72
N TYR A 59 -9.94 5.84 -11.47
CA TYR A 59 -9.98 4.38 -11.73
C TYR A 59 -9.92 3.52 -10.46
N GLY A 60 -9.79 4.12 -9.27
CA GLY A 60 -9.50 3.41 -8.02
C GLY A 60 -8.09 2.82 -7.99
N GLY A 61 -7.70 2.29 -6.84
CA GLY A 61 -6.37 1.72 -6.63
C GLY A 61 -5.27 2.76 -6.43
N LEU A 62 -4.16 2.32 -5.88
CA LEU A 62 -2.98 3.15 -5.64
C LEU A 62 -2.17 3.36 -6.90
N LEU A 63 -1.93 4.63 -7.24
CA LEU A 63 -0.87 5.04 -8.17
C LEU A 63 0.49 4.57 -7.64
N TYR A 64 1.37 4.19 -8.55
CA TYR A 64 2.68 3.68 -8.16
C TYR A 64 3.59 4.77 -7.59
N PHE A 65 3.63 5.92 -8.26
CA PHE A 65 4.39 7.09 -7.82
C PHE A 65 3.56 8.37 -7.94
N VAL A 66 3.74 9.30 -7.00
CA VAL A 66 3.15 10.64 -7.04
C VAL A 66 4.20 11.69 -6.64
N ASP A 67 3.99 12.94 -7.03
CA ASP A 67 4.85 14.06 -6.64
C ASP A 67 4.25 14.81 -5.45
N ALA A 68 5.06 15.11 -4.44
CA ALA A 68 4.64 15.75 -3.20
C ALA A 68 4.03 17.16 -3.40
N GLU A 69 4.35 17.83 -4.51
CA GLU A 69 3.83 19.14 -4.90
C GLU A 69 2.78 19.06 -6.02
N GLY A 70 2.41 17.85 -6.47
CA GLY A 70 1.48 17.67 -7.60
C GLY A 70 2.07 18.03 -8.96
N LYS A 71 3.40 18.10 -9.08
CA LYS A 71 4.06 18.27 -10.40
C LYS A 71 3.96 16.97 -11.22
N PRO A 72 4.06 17.03 -12.55
CA PRO A 72 4.07 15.83 -13.39
C PRO A 72 5.18 14.86 -12.99
N PRO A 73 4.86 13.59 -12.65
CA PRO A 73 5.87 12.58 -12.35
C PRO A 73 6.77 12.27 -13.56
N THR A 74 8.05 11.98 -13.31
CA THR A 74 9.04 11.68 -14.36
C THR A 74 9.11 10.20 -14.75
N ARG A 75 8.61 9.30 -13.88
CA ARG A 75 8.58 7.85 -14.09
C ARG A 75 7.46 7.50 -15.06
N LEU A 76 7.74 6.74 -16.12
CA LEU A 76 6.73 6.37 -17.12
C LEU A 76 5.63 5.48 -16.51
N GLU A 77 6.00 4.69 -15.50
CA GLU A 77 5.14 3.76 -14.80
C GLU A 77 4.39 4.36 -13.61
N TRP A 78 4.43 5.68 -13.41
CA TRP A 78 3.92 6.35 -12.21
C TRP A 78 2.45 6.04 -11.92
N ASP A 79 1.64 5.85 -12.95
CA ASP A 79 0.20 5.62 -12.84
C ASP A 79 -0.21 4.14 -12.87
N MET A 80 0.76 3.24 -13.05
CA MET A 80 0.50 1.80 -13.04
C MET A 80 -0.02 1.35 -11.68
N LYS A 81 -0.81 0.28 -11.68
CA LYS A 81 -1.32 -0.34 -10.46
C LYS A 81 -0.58 -1.66 -10.24
N LEU A 82 0.29 -1.68 -9.22
CA LEU A 82 1.13 -2.84 -8.90
C LEU A 82 0.49 -3.66 -7.78
N TRP A 83 0.76 -4.97 -7.77
CA TRP A 83 0.18 -5.87 -6.75
C TRP A 83 0.67 -5.57 -5.33
N TRP A 84 1.96 -5.25 -5.17
CA TRP A 84 2.57 -5.15 -3.85
C TRP A 84 2.12 -3.91 -3.07
N PRO A 85 1.99 -2.69 -3.66
CA PRO A 85 1.47 -1.53 -2.93
C PRO A 85 0.09 -1.80 -2.32
N HIS A 86 -0.76 -2.51 -3.07
CA HIS A 86 -2.09 -2.88 -2.63
C HIS A 86 -2.05 -3.96 -1.53
N ALA A 87 -1.21 -4.98 -1.69
CA ALA A 87 -1.01 -6.00 -0.66
C ALA A 87 -0.51 -5.39 0.67
N GLU A 88 0.47 -4.49 0.62
CA GLU A 88 0.97 -3.79 1.81
C GLU A 88 -0.09 -2.87 2.42
N ALA A 89 -0.84 -2.15 1.58
CA ALA A 89 -1.90 -1.28 2.03
C ALA A 89 -3.02 -2.03 2.77
N LEU A 90 -3.39 -3.24 2.31
CA LEU A 90 -4.34 -4.09 3.02
C LEU A 90 -3.89 -4.36 4.46
N TYR A 91 -2.64 -4.77 4.64
CA TYR A 91 -2.14 -5.06 5.97
C TYR A 91 -2.00 -3.79 6.82
N ALA A 92 -1.45 -2.71 6.25
CA ALA A 92 -1.29 -1.43 6.94
C ALA A 92 -2.62 -0.87 7.46
N LEU A 93 -3.66 -0.89 6.62
CA LEU A 93 -5.00 -0.40 6.96
C LEU A 93 -5.67 -1.24 8.05
N LEU A 94 -5.56 -2.57 7.96
CA LEU A 94 -6.14 -3.45 8.96
C LEU A 94 -5.43 -3.29 10.32
N LEU A 95 -4.10 -3.19 10.31
CA LEU A 95 -3.30 -2.96 11.53
C LEU A 95 -3.58 -1.57 12.12
N ALA A 96 -3.72 -0.54 11.28
CA ALA A 96 -4.12 0.80 11.71
C ALA A 96 -5.49 0.79 12.38
N TYR A 97 -6.48 0.10 11.79
CA TYR A 97 -7.79 -0.06 12.42
C TYR A 97 -7.68 -0.76 13.79
N ARG A 98 -6.95 -1.88 13.86
CA ARG A 98 -6.79 -2.65 15.09
C ARG A 98 -6.17 -1.84 16.23
N LEU A 99 -5.17 -1.00 15.94
CA LEU A 99 -4.42 -0.26 16.96
C LEU A 99 -5.06 1.07 17.33
N SER A 100 -5.78 1.71 16.41
CA SER A 100 -6.41 3.02 16.66
C SER A 100 -7.89 2.92 17.07
N GLY A 101 -8.60 1.88 16.63
CA GLY A 101 -10.06 1.78 16.74
C GLY A 101 -10.83 2.75 15.83
N ASP A 102 -10.16 3.46 14.91
CA ASP A 102 -10.82 4.42 14.02
C ASP A 102 -11.39 3.73 12.77
N ASP A 103 -12.72 3.71 12.67
CA ASP A 103 -13.47 3.09 11.57
C ASP A 103 -13.09 3.61 10.18
N LYS A 104 -12.44 4.78 10.05
CA LYS A 104 -11.95 5.25 8.75
C LYS A 104 -10.97 4.27 8.11
N TYR A 105 -10.16 3.59 8.92
CA TYR A 105 -9.19 2.61 8.42
C TYR A 105 -9.89 1.31 8.01
N ALA A 106 -10.96 0.90 8.71
CA ALA A 106 -11.79 -0.23 8.28
C ALA A 106 -12.47 0.06 6.93
N ARG A 107 -13.08 1.23 6.76
CA ARG A 107 -13.67 1.64 5.47
C ARG A 107 -12.64 1.69 4.34
N SER A 108 -11.44 2.20 4.64
CA SER A 108 -10.35 2.25 3.68
C SER A 108 -9.84 0.85 3.34
N PHE A 109 -9.76 -0.05 4.33
CA PHE A 109 -9.42 -1.47 4.13
C PHE A 109 -10.44 -2.13 3.20
N GLU A 110 -11.74 -1.94 3.43
CA GLU A 110 -12.80 -2.49 2.58
C GLU A 110 -12.70 -1.98 1.13
N GLN A 111 -12.46 -0.69 0.93
CA GLN A 111 -12.25 -0.11 -0.40
C GLN A 111 -11.01 -0.69 -1.09
N MET A 112 -9.88 -0.76 -0.37
CA MET A 112 -8.63 -1.34 -0.87
C MET A 112 -8.81 -2.82 -1.21
N HIS A 113 -9.50 -3.58 -0.35
CA HIS A 113 -9.79 -4.99 -0.53
C HIS A 113 -10.66 -5.22 -1.76
N ALA A 114 -11.78 -4.52 -1.87
CA ALA A 114 -12.69 -4.63 -3.01
C ALA A 114 -11.96 -4.38 -4.33
N TRP A 115 -11.16 -3.32 -4.41
CA TRP A 115 -10.40 -3.01 -5.61
C TRP A 115 -9.31 -4.07 -5.88
N THR A 116 -8.51 -4.43 -4.87
CA THR A 116 -7.40 -5.39 -5.02
C THR A 116 -7.87 -6.75 -5.51
N PHE A 117 -8.93 -7.29 -4.90
CA PHE A 117 -9.44 -8.63 -5.21
C PHE A 117 -10.25 -8.67 -6.51
N ALA A 118 -10.75 -7.53 -7.00
CA ALA A 118 -11.38 -7.45 -8.31
C ALA A 118 -10.36 -7.45 -9.47
N HIS A 119 -9.12 -7.03 -9.25
CA HIS A 119 -8.17 -6.73 -10.34
C HIS A 119 -6.92 -7.63 -10.40
N PHE A 120 -6.35 -8.04 -9.26
CA PHE A 120 -5.10 -8.80 -9.25
C PHE A 120 -5.23 -10.32 -9.30
N PRO A 121 -6.18 -10.97 -8.57
CA PRO A 121 -6.30 -12.42 -8.58
C PRO A 121 -6.59 -12.96 -9.98
N ASP A 122 -5.92 -14.04 -10.34
CA ASP A 122 -6.25 -14.83 -11.52
C ASP A 122 -7.03 -16.08 -11.08
N PRO A 123 -8.34 -16.15 -11.34
CA PRO A 123 -9.15 -17.28 -10.94
C PRO A 123 -8.92 -18.55 -11.77
N GLU A 124 -8.31 -18.46 -12.96
CA GLU A 124 -8.07 -19.60 -13.84
C GLU A 124 -6.80 -20.35 -13.45
N TYR A 125 -5.71 -19.62 -13.21
CA TYR A 125 -4.39 -20.23 -12.93
C TYR A 125 -3.89 -20.01 -11.50
N GLY A 126 -4.65 -19.29 -10.67
CA GLY A 126 -4.27 -18.95 -9.32
C GLY A 126 -3.16 -17.89 -9.24
N GLY A 127 -2.91 -17.45 -8.00
CA GLY A 127 -1.98 -16.35 -7.72
C GLY A 127 -2.50 -15.01 -8.24
N TRP A 128 -1.66 -13.98 -8.12
CA TRP A 128 -1.99 -12.61 -8.53
C TRP A 128 -1.11 -12.17 -9.70
N TYR A 129 -1.69 -11.45 -10.66
CA TYR A 129 -0.92 -10.66 -11.62
C TYR A 129 -0.08 -9.60 -10.88
N GLY A 130 1.04 -9.21 -11.46
CA GLY A 130 1.91 -8.18 -10.88
C GLY A 130 1.53 -6.76 -11.29
N TYR A 131 1.21 -6.56 -12.57
CA TYR A 131 1.26 -5.24 -13.16
C TYR A 131 0.01 -4.97 -13.99
N LEU A 132 -0.71 -3.92 -13.63
CA LEU A 132 -1.87 -3.42 -14.34
C LEU A 132 -1.59 -2.00 -14.83
N ARG A 133 -2.29 -1.61 -15.89
CA ARG A 133 -2.36 -0.23 -16.34
C ARG A 133 -3.19 0.59 -15.34
N ARG A 134 -3.18 1.92 -15.50
CA ARG A 134 -3.91 2.83 -14.62
C ARG A 134 -5.40 2.48 -14.48
N ASP A 135 -6.04 2.08 -15.58
CA ASP A 135 -7.45 1.68 -15.64
C ASP A 135 -7.74 0.29 -15.04
N GLY A 136 -6.74 -0.40 -14.49
CA GLY A 136 -6.87 -1.74 -13.94
C GLY A 136 -6.77 -2.86 -14.97
N SER A 137 -6.62 -2.56 -16.27
CA SER A 137 -6.42 -3.58 -17.29
C SER A 137 -5.04 -4.23 -17.20
N LEU A 138 -4.94 -5.48 -17.62
CA LEU A 138 -3.72 -6.26 -17.50
C LEU A 138 -2.59 -5.67 -18.36
N SER A 139 -1.47 -5.31 -17.73
CA SER A 139 -0.28 -4.87 -18.46
C SER A 139 0.59 -6.06 -18.88
N THR A 140 0.69 -7.09 -18.03
CA THR A 140 1.44 -8.30 -18.35
C THR A 140 0.90 -9.51 -17.57
N PRO A 141 0.77 -10.69 -18.21
CA PRO A 141 0.22 -11.89 -17.57
C PRO A 141 1.21 -12.57 -16.61
N LEU A 142 2.42 -12.02 -16.41
CA LEU A 142 3.44 -12.65 -15.58
C LEU A 142 2.97 -12.77 -14.12
N LYS A 143 3.17 -13.96 -13.54
CA LYS A 143 2.92 -14.26 -12.12
C LYS A 143 4.17 -14.18 -11.25
N GLY A 144 5.34 -14.17 -11.89
CA GLY A 144 6.64 -13.97 -11.26
C GLY A 144 7.64 -13.40 -12.26
N GLY A 145 8.72 -12.85 -11.74
CA GLY A 145 9.81 -12.25 -12.53
C GLY A 145 10.92 -11.76 -11.61
N MET A 146 11.78 -10.88 -12.12
CA MET A 146 12.89 -10.31 -11.35
C MET A 146 12.43 -9.65 -10.03
N TRP A 147 11.26 -9.02 -10.05
CA TRP A 147 10.75 -8.22 -8.94
C TRP A 147 9.50 -8.81 -8.26
N LYS A 148 8.92 -9.87 -8.82
CA LYS A 148 7.74 -10.54 -8.26
C LYS A 148 8.06 -11.99 -7.96
N GLY A 149 7.98 -12.34 -6.68
CA GLY A 149 8.14 -13.70 -6.18
C GLY A 149 7.10 -14.06 -5.13
N PHE A 150 7.33 -15.17 -4.44
CA PHE A 150 6.49 -15.66 -3.34
C PHE A 150 6.78 -14.90 -2.04
N PHE A 151 6.46 -13.60 -2.01
CA PHE A 151 6.75 -12.74 -0.86
C PHE A 151 5.57 -11.84 -0.48
N HIS A 152 5.39 -10.69 -1.14
CA HIS A 152 4.38 -9.70 -0.75
C HIS A 152 2.96 -10.27 -0.65
N THR A 153 2.50 -11.01 -1.67
CA THR A 153 1.14 -11.60 -1.66
C THR A 153 0.93 -12.59 -0.51
N PRO A 154 1.70 -13.69 -0.38
CA PRO A 154 1.47 -14.64 0.71
C PRO A 154 1.69 -14.02 2.09
N ARG A 155 2.67 -13.12 2.26
CA ARG A 155 2.91 -12.44 3.53
C ARG A 155 1.73 -11.57 3.94
N ALA A 156 1.27 -10.68 3.05
CA ALA A 156 0.16 -9.78 3.36
C ALA A 156 -1.13 -10.55 3.67
N LEU A 157 -1.46 -11.57 2.87
CA LEU A 157 -2.65 -12.39 3.12
C LEU A 157 -2.57 -13.17 4.44
N TRP A 158 -1.41 -13.76 4.74
CA TRP A 158 -1.19 -14.46 6.01
C TRP A 158 -1.30 -13.52 7.20
N LEU A 159 -0.68 -12.34 7.13
CA LEU A 159 -0.75 -11.33 8.18
C LEU A 159 -2.18 -10.80 8.39
N CYS A 160 -2.91 -10.51 7.30
CA CYS A 160 -4.30 -10.08 7.39
C CYS A 160 -5.18 -11.18 7.99
N TRP A 161 -5.03 -12.43 7.56
CA TRP A 161 -5.78 -13.56 8.10
C TRP A 161 -5.53 -13.77 9.59
N ARG A 162 -4.26 -13.74 10.02
CA ARG A 162 -3.86 -13.82 11.43
C ARG A 162 -4.51 -12.71 12.26
N LEU A 163 -4.40 -11.47 11.80
CA LEU A 163 -4.93 -10.31 12.50
C LEU A 163 -6.46 -10.32 12.59
N LEU A 164 -7.15 -10.70 11.51
CA LEU A 164 -8.59 -10.89 11.52
C LEU A 164 -9.02 -12.00 12.49
N GLY A 165 -8.28 -13.11 12.55
CA GLY A 165 -8.52 -14.16 13.53
C GLY A 165 -8.44 -13.63 14.96
N GLU A 166 -7.37 -12.88 15.28
CA GLU A 166 -7.20 -12.26 16.59
C GLU A 166 -8.30 -11.24 16.95
N MET A 167 -8.91 -10.60 15.94
CA MET A 167 -10.02 -9.66 16.11
C MET A 167 -11.37 -10.33 16.31
N LEU A 168 -11.57 -11.55 15.80
CA LEU A 168 -12.84 -12.27 15.83
C LEU A 168 -12.96 -13.29 16.97
N GLY A 169 -11.83 -13.69 17.59
CA GLY A 169 -11.77 -14.67 18.69
C GLY A 169 -11.44 -16.08 18.23
#